data_AF-G4ZY30-F1
#
_entry.id   AF-G4ZY30-F1
#
_cell.length_a   1.000
_cell.length_b   1.000
_cell.length_c   1.000
_cell.angle_alpha   90.00
_cell.angle_beta   90.00
_cell.angle_gamma   90.00
#
_symmetry.space_group_name_H-M   'P 1'
#
loop_
_entity.id
_entity.type
_entity.pdbx_description
1 polymer ?
#
loop_
_entity_poly.entity_id
_entity_poly.type
_entity_poly.pdbx_seq_one_letter_code
_entity_poly.pdbx_strand_id
1 'polypeptide(L)'
;MEPLHPPVNEEFQLERDNNAELVIRSNDKEFVIKVLSPKQQIEFTSPVSGLRTYQWNGMTKRWEDETDSHDIEGLLTRDLMRFCAGIPLF
;
A
#
# COMPACT_ATOMS: atom_id res chain seq x y z
N MET A 1 3.74 19.39 -25.42
CA MET A 1 3.99 17.96 -25.69
C MET A 1 2.81 17.22 -25.13
N GLU A 2 1.98 16.63 -25.98
CA GLU A 2 0.96 15.68 -25.52
C GLU A 2 1.62 14.30 -25.35
N PRO A 3 1.26 13.54 -24.31
CA PRO A 3 1.78 12.21 -24.12
C PRO A 3 1.40 11.30 -25.30
N LEU A 4 2.32 10.42 -25.71
CA LEU A 4 2.13 9.45 -26.81
C LEU A 4 0.99 8.45 -26.56
N HIS A 5 0.60 8.30 -25.31
CA HIS A 5 -0.50 7.46 -24.86
C HIS A 5 -1.37 8.24 -23.87
N PRO A 6 -2.68 7.98 -23.80
CA PRO A 6 -3.50 8.45 -22.69
C PRO A 6 -2.90 8.00 -21.35
N PRO A 7 -3.17 8.71 -20.24
CA PRO A 7 -2.70 8.30 -18.93
C PRO A 7 -3.12 6.85 -18.66
N VAL A 8 -2.15 5.96 -18.50
CA VAL A 8 -2.42 4.52 -18.44
C VAL A 8 -2.94 4.09 -17.05
N ASN A 9 -2.79 4.97 -16.06
CA ASN A 9 -3.27 4.79 -14.69
C ASN A 9 -4.04 6.04 -14.29
N GLU A 10 -5.29 6.14 -14.71
CA GLU A 10 -6.16 7.24 -14.30
C GLU A 10 -6.46 7.11 -12.79
N GLU A 11 -6.78 8.24 -12.14
CA GLU A 11 -7.23 8.28 -10.74
C GLU A 11 -6.21 7.84 -9.67
N PHE A 12 -4.91 7.81 -9.97
CA PHE A 12 -3.91 7.66 -8.91
C PHE A 12 -3.93 8.87 -7.98
N GLN A 13 -4.33 8.66 -6.73
CA GLN A 13 -4.40 9.71 -5.71
C GLN A 13 -3.74 9.24 -4.41
N LEU A 14 -3.08 10.17 -3.74
CA LEU A 14 -2.48 9.97 -2.44
C LEU A 14 -3.04 11.02 -1.48
N GLU A 15 -3.72 10.57 -0.45
CA GLU A 15 -4.31 11.44 0.57
C GLU A 15 -3.72 11.07 1.93
N ARG A 16 -3.18 12.07 2.63
CA ARG A 16 -2.74 11.94 4.02
C ARG A 16 -3.72 12.69 4.90
N ASP A 17 -4.38 11.97 5.79
CA ASP A 17 -5.24 12.57 6.81
C ASP A 17 -4.41 12.91 8.07
N ASN A 18 -4.88 13.91 8.81
CA ASN A 18 -4.37 14.30 10.12
C ASN A 18 -4.52 13.19 11.18
N ASN A 19 -5.34 12.16 10.92
CA ASN A 19 -5.54 11.00 11.79
C ASN A 19 -4.50 9.88 11.62
N ALA A 20 -3.31 10.20 11.10
CA ALA A 20 -2.23 9.25 10.86
C ALA A 20 -2.62 8.11 9.89
N GLU A 21 -3.41 8.49 8.89
CA GLU A 21 -3.90 7.61 7.85
C GLU A 21 -3.38 8.08 6.48
N LEU A 22 -2.96 7.12 5.66
CA LEU A 22 -2.55 7.32 4.30
C LEU A 22 -3.46 6.48 3.41
N VAL A 23 -4.22 7.15 2.56
CA VAL A 23 -5.12 6.54 1.60
C VAL A 23 -4.49 6.63 0.21
N ILE A 24 -4.36 5.49 -0.47
CA ILE A 24 -3.88 5.39 -1.84
C ILE A 24 -5.06 4.92 -2.69
N ARG A 25 -5.46 5.72 -3.68
CA ARG A 25 -6.49 5.34 -4.66
C ARG A 25 -5.85 5.11 -6.02
N SER A 26 -6.27 4.05 -6.71
CA SER A 26 -5.81 3.69 -8.06
C SER A 26 -6.88 2.86 -8.76
N ASN A 27 -7.37 3.28 -9.94
CA ASN A 27 -8.37 2.57 -10.74
C ASN A 27 -9.57 2.03 -9.90
N ASP A 28 -10.29 2.93 -9.21
CA ASP A 28 -11.41 2.60 -8.30
C ASP A 28 -11.06 1.66 -7.12
N LYS A 29 -9.79 1.47 -6.81
CA LYS A 29 -9.33 0.69 -5.65
C LYS A 29 -8.72 1.59 -4.61
N GLU A 30 -9.08 1.34 -3.36
CA GLU A 30 -8.59 2.07 -2.21
C GLU A 30 -7.74 1.15 -1.33
N PHE A 31 -6.56 1.65 -0.96
CA PHE A 31 -5.67 1.06 0.01
C PHE A 31 -5.51 2.03 1.17
N VAL A 32 -5.49 1.50 2.39
CA VAL A 32 -5.40 2.33 3.60
C VAL A 32 -4.23 1.85 4.44
N ILE A 33 -3.33 2.76 4.79
CA ILE A 33 -2.24 2.54 5.74
C ILE A 33 -2.50 3.42 6.94
N LYS A 34 -2.72 2.83 8.11
CA LYS A 34 -3.07 3.54 9.35
C LYS A 34 -2.04 3.27 10.44
N VAL A 35 -1.55 4.32 11.07
CA VAL A 35 -0.64 4.21 12.21
C VAL A 35 -1.45 4.05 13.50
N LEU A 36 -1.26 2.94 14.19
CA LEU A 36 -1.81 2.69 15.51
C LEU A 36 -0.80 3.09 16.59
N SER A 37 -0.66 4.39 16.82
CA SER A 37 0.34 4.96 17.74
C SER A 37 0.38 4.29 19.13
N PRO A 38 -0.74 3.99 19.82
CA PRO A 38 -0.71 3.36 21.13
C PRO A 38 -0.10 1.96 21.14
N LYS A 39 -0.17 1.24 20.01
CA LYS A 39 0.33 -0.13 19.86
C LYS A 39 1.68 -0.18 19.14
N GLN A 40 2.19 0.96 18.66
CA GLN A 40 3.37 1.02 17.79
C GLN A 40 3.24 0.08 16.57
N GLN A 41 2.05 0.05 15.99
CA GLN A 41 1.68 -0.83 14.88
C GLN A 41 1.25 -0.03 13.65
N ILE A 42 1.30 -0.69 12.51
CA ILE A 42 0.68 -0.21 11.27
C ILE A 42 -0.39 -1.21 10.84
N GLU A 43 -1.58 -0.73 10.54
CA GLU A 43 -2.62 -1.47 9.84
C GLU A 43 -2.57 -1.14 8.36
N PHE A 44 -2.54 -2.16 7.51
CA PHE A 44 -2.64 -2.02 6.07
C PHE A 44 -3.89 -2.75 5.59
N THR A 45 -4.80 -2.02 4.95
CA THR A 45 -6.00 -2.58 4.31
C THR A 45 -5.79 -2.58 2.81
N SER A 46 -5.79 -3.78 2.22
CA SER A 46 -5.69 -4.01 0.78
C SER A 46 -6.99 -4.62 0.24
N PRO A 47 -7.46 -4.21 -0.95
CA PRO A 47 -8.59 -4.86 -1.63
C PRO A 47 -8.25 -6.26 -2.16
N VAL A 48 -6.97 -6.66 -2.15
CA VAL A 48 -6.50 -7.98 -2.59
C VAL A 48 -6.24 -8.90 -1.40
N SER A 49 -5.54 -8.40 -0.38
CA SER A 49 -5.03 -9.23 0.73
C SER A 49 -5.78 -9.04 2.04
N GLY A 50 -6.77 -8.14 2.10
CA GLY A 50 -7.50 -7.80 3.31
C GLY A 50 -6.69 -6.92 4.27
N LEU A 51 -7.10 -6.92 5.54
CA LEU A 51 -6.43 -6.21 6.62
C LEU A 51 -5.22 -7.01 7.13
N ARG A 52 -4.10 -6.32 7.31
CA ARG A 52 -2.85 -6.85 7.88
C ARG A 52 -2.29 -5.90 8.93
N THR A 53 -1.64 -6.46 9.95
CA THR A 53 -1.07 -5.71 11.07
C THR A 53 0.42 -5.95 11.12
N TYR A 54 1.18 -4.87 11.18
CA TYR A 54 2.63 -4.89 11.13
C TYR A 54 3.23 -4.30 12.40
N GLN A 55 4.32 -4.91 12.84
CA GLN A 55 5.15 -4.42 13.94
C GLN A 55 6.55 -4.05 13.44
N TRP A 56 7.15 -3.07 14.10
CA TRP A 56 8.52 -2.67 13.78
C TRP A 56 9.51 -3.72 14.31
N ASN A 57 10.20 -4.40 13.40
CA ASN A 57 11.31 -5.26 13.74
C ASN A 57 12.60 -4.44 13.84
N GLY A 58 13.08 -4.25 15.07
CA GLY A 58 14.29 -3.47 15.35
C GLY A 58 15.58 -4.07 14.79
N MET A 59 15.61 -5.37 14.48
CA MET A 59 16.77 -6.08 13.93
C MET A 59 16.83 -5.94 12.40
N THR A 60 15.72 -6.24 11.71
CA THR A 60 15.66 -6.16 10.24
C THR A 60 15.41 -4.74 9.73
N LYS A 61 15.02 -3.81 10.61
CA LYS A 61 14.63 -2.43 10.30
C LYS A 61 13.46 -2.36 9.31
N ARG A 62 12.48 -3.26 9.48
CA ARG A 62 11.30 -3.38 8.63
C ARG A 62 10.03 -3.46 9.46
N TRP A 63 8.92 -3.08 8.83
CA TRP A 63 7.58 -3.36 9.33
C TRP A 63 7.19 -4.75 8.84
N GLU A 64 7.08 -5.71 9.75
CA GLU A 64 6.84 -7.13 9.45
C GLU A 64 5.45 -7.54 9.94
N ASP A 65 4.76 -8.35 9.12
CA ASP A 65 3.44 -8.88 9.45
C ASP A 65 3.52 -9.83 10.65
N GLU A 66 2.53 -9.74 11.55
CA GLU A 66 2.47 -10.56 12.75
C GLU A 66 2.29 -12.07 12.48
N THR A 67 1.82 -12.44 11.28
CA THR A 67 1.44 -13.81 10.95
C THR A 67 2.53 -14.56 10.20
N ASP A 68 3.11 -13.96 9.17
CA ASP A 68 4.05 -14.61 8.26
C ASP A 68 5.36 -13.84 8.03
N SER A 69 5.55 -12.72 8.74
CA SER A 69 6.78 -11.92 8.76
C SER A 69 7.19 -11.31 7.42
N HIS A 70 6.29 -11.24 6.42
CA HIS A 70 6.58 -10.49 5.21
C HIS A 70 6.63 -8.98 5.49
N ASP A 71 7.39 -8.23 4.69
CA ASP A 71 7.47 -6.78 4.83
C ASP A 71 6.25 -6.06 4.20
N ILE A 72 5.88 -4.90 4.76
CA ILE A 72 4.74 -4.11 4.27
C ILE A 72 4.94 -3.56 2.85
N GLU A 73 6.15 -3.12 2.50
CA GLU A 73 6.45 -2.53 1.20
C GLU A 73 6.32 -3.58 0.09
N GLY A 74 6.80 -4.79 0.35
CA GLY A 74 6.63 -5.93 -0.55
C GLY A 74 5.16 -6.26 -0.81
N LEU A 75 4.34 -6.34 0.25
CA LEU A 75 2.91 -6.61 0.11
C LEU A 75 2.16 -5.50 -0.62
N LEU A 76 2.42 -4.25 -0.23
CA LEU A 76 1.83 -3.06 -0.85
C LEU A 76 2.16 -3.01 -2.34
N THR A 77 3.43 -3.17 -2.69
CA THR A 77 3.89 -3.13 -4.09
C THR A 77 3.21 -4.22 -4.91
N ARG A 78 3.22 -5.46 -4.41
CA ARG A 78 2.59 -6.61 -5.08
C ARG A 78 1.10 -6.37 -5.31
N ASP A 79 0.39 -5.82 -4.33
CA ASP A 79 -1.05 -5.60 -4.41
C ASP A 79 -1.42 -4.39 -5.29
N LEU A 80 -0.71 -3.27 -5.13
CA LEU A 80 -0.92 -2.06 -5.93
C LEU A 80 -0.64 -2.32 -7.41
N MET A 81 0.45 -3.04 -7.72
CA MET A 81 0.82 -3.37 -9.10
C MET A 81 -0.30 -4.06 -9.87
N ARG A 82 -1.15 -4.88 -9.22
CA ARG A 82 -2.26 -5.57 -9.91
C ARG A 82 -3.29 -4.61 -10.51
N PHE A 83 -3.31 -3.37 -10.04
CA PHE A 83 -4.17 -2.31 -10.55
C PHE A 83 -3.38 -1.28 -11.34
N CYS A 84 -2.11 -1.53 -11.66
CA CYS A 84 -1.33 -0.68 -12.54
C CYS A 84 -1.35 -1.25 -13.96
N ALA A 85 -1.43 -0.39 -14.97
CA ALA A 85 -1.20 -0.73 -16.36
C ALA A 85 0.24 -0.38 -16.78
N GLY A 86 0.79 -1.17 -17.70
CA GLY A 86 2.17 -1.01 -18.19
C GLY A 86 3.23 -1.76 -17.37
N ILE A 87 2.82 -2.54 -16.36
CA ILE A 87 3.69 -3.50 -15.68
C ILE A 87 3.92 -4.75 -16.54
N PRO A 88 5.12 -5.36 -16.50
CA PRO A 88 5.40 -6.58 -17.24
C PRO A 88 4.44 -7.71 -16.84
N LEU A 89 3.95 -8.46 -17.83
CA LEU A 89 3.29 -9.74 -17.59
C LEU A 89 4.39 -10.76 -17.28
N PHE A 90 4.40 -11.28 -16.05
CA PHE A 90 5.28 -12.37 -15.64
C PHE A 90 4.51 -13.69 -15.66
#